data_AF-A0A8F5J967-F1
#
_entry.id   AF-A0A8F5J967-F1
#
_cell.length_a   1.000
_cell.length_b   1.000
_cell.length_c   1.000
_cell.angle_alpha   90.00
_cell.angle_beta   90.00
_cell.angle_gamma   90.00
#
_symmetry.space_group_name_H-M   'P 1'
#
loop_
_entity.id
_entity.type
_entity.pdbx_description
1 polymer ?
#
loop_
_entity_poly.entity_id
_entity_poly.type
_entity_poly.pdbx_seq_one_letter_code
_entity_poly.pdbx_strand_id
1 'polypeptide(L)'
;MHSLLKLFLLLINLDQETVLNFFGLDDPNTYLNTNFNDVSVSTEISIETLKLIFQGFIERYQYGLGLVDIENILIFITFVRFLIIANRYNIKTSFYISCISLFAGFLWYTHLKDLIGWYGDMISYNRLTSRYLDDMLTETYIEDTKNQKIMYLEFINQNPLNFLKSSLVYASERNGYRIDPISMFIANLPDTIKVQGSKGYYSIYNNVLPTMWQFVGGQLQEIAPLLMYVFIVRINKKYCPYLIRWHWTYLIVSSLFEGEIIRIMYRLYTYDSMVLIPSERFDESALLQPIFMMIITTHYFLVCLGLLHAACGQYFYIPFLTENTEIHIGKRPQNSIYSGGYTAWQDGGSKQIEIMTKDQKSLKFPRLWWGWLGKRSYLNSMNESEYRKREQSRLKKKRIKGWKKLVRQFKKWILRS
;
A
#
# COMPACT_ATOMS: atom_id res chain seq x y z
N MET A 1 16.09 -15.30 14.63
CA MET A 1 16.67 -14.19 15.43
C MET A 1 18.07 -14.50 15.98
N HIS A 2 18.32 -15.67 16.56
CA HIS A 2 19.61 -16.01 17.18
C HIS A 2 20.79 -16.06 16.19
N SER A 3 20.57 -16.54 14.96
CA SER A 3 21.64 -16.69 13.94
C SER A 3 22.07 -15.36 13.30
N LEU A 4 21.14 -14.43 13.07
CA LEU A 4 21.44 -13.07 12.58
C LEU A 4 22.29 -12.27 13.56
N LEU A 5 22.04 -12.43 14.86
CA LEU A 5 22.75 -11.73 15.93
C LEU A 5 24.20 -12.23 16.07
N LYS A 6 24.45 -13.53 15.87
CA LYS A 6 25.79 -14.12 15.90
C LYS A 6 26.66 -13.73 14.70
N LEU A 7 26.05 -13.57 13.51
CA LEU A 7 26.74 -13.08 12.31
C LEU A 7 27.17 -11.60 12.45
N PHE A 8 26.28 -10.75 12.99
CA PHE A 8 26.56 -9.33 13.24
C PHE A 8 27.69 -9.12 14.27
N LEU A 9 27.94 -10.11 15.13
CA LEU A 9 28.96 -10.08 16.16
C LEU A 9 30.30 -10.72 15.73
N LEU A 10 30.44 -11.20 14.47
CA LEU A 10 31.69 -11.77 13.92
C LEU A 10 32.29 -12.89 14.80
N LEU A 11 31.43 -13.64 15.50
CA LEU A 11 31.79 -14.56 16.57
C LEU A 11 31.69 -16.04 16.17
N ILE A 12 31.69 -16.36 14.87
CA ILE A 12 31.54 -17.73 14.33
C ILE A 12 32.69 -18.04 13.36
N ASN A 13 33.30 -19.23 13.49
CA ASN A 13 34.17 -19.81 12.45
C ASN A 13 33.32 -20.10 11.20
N LEU A 14 33.67 -19.47 10.08
CA LEU A 14 32.92 -19.54 8.83
C LEU A 14 33.29 -20.79 8.03
N ASP A 15 32.70 -21.93 8.39
CA ASP A 15 32.81 -23.19 7.63
C ASP A 15 31.65 -23.34 6.62
N GLN A 16 31.85 -24.13 5.55
CA GLN A 16 30.84 -24.37 4.50
C GLN A 16 29.49 -24.84 5.07
N GLU A 17 29.52 -25.80 6.00
CA GLU A 17 28.32 -26.34 6.65
C GLU A 17 27.57 -25.25 7.43
N THR A 18 28.31 -24.34 8.08
CA THR A 18 27.73 -23.22 8.83
C THR A 18 27.03 -22.23 7.89
N VAL A 19 27.58 -22.00 6.70
CA VAL A 19 26.98 -21.11 5.68
C VAL A 19 25.75 -21.74 5.04
N LEU A 20 25.78 -23.04 4.70
CA LEU A 20 24.63 -23.75 4.12
C LEU A 20 23.47 -23.86 5.11
N ASN A 21 23.76 -24.24 6.36
CA ASN A 21 22.77 -24.28 7.44
C ASN A 21 22.19 -22.89 7.74
N PHE A 22 22.97 -21.82 7.61
CA PHE A 22 22.47 -20.45 7.78
C PHE A 22 21.38 -20.10 6.75
N PHE A 23 21.56 -20.54 5.50
CA PHE A 23 20.57 -20.32 4.44
C PHE A 23 19.43 -21.35 4.45
N GLY A 24 19.51 -22.37 5.31
CA GLY A 24 18.56 -23.48 5.38
C GLY A 24 18.61 -24.35 4.12
N LEU A 25 19.81 -24.53 3.57
CA LEU A 25 20.06 -25.35 2.39
C LEU A 25 20.70 -26.66 2.83
N ASP A 26 20.16 -27.78 2.39
CA ASP A 26 20.73 -29.09 2.68
C ASP A 26 22.03 -29.28 1.88
N ASP A 27 23.10 -29.76 2.54
CA ASP A 27 24.35 -30.09 1.83
C ASP A 27 24.12 -31.36 0.98
N PRO A 28 24.32 -31.32 -0.35
CA PRO A 28 24.20 -32.52 -1.18
C PRO A 28 25.16 -33.65 -0.76
N ASN A 29 26.26 -33.34 -0.08
CA ASN A 29 27.20 -34.35 0.44
C ASN A 29 26.61 -35.19 1.58
N THR A 30 25.59 -34.69 2.27
CA THR A 30 24.87 -35.44 3.33
C THR A 30 24.14 -36.66 2.76
N TYR A 31 23.70 -36.58 1.50
CA TYR A 31 23.00 -37.67 0.82
C TYR A 31 23.94 -38.63 0.06
N LEU A 32 25.15 -38.18 -0.26
CA LEU A 32 26.15 -38.98 -1.00
C LEU A 32 27.09 -39.78 -0.09
N ASN A 33 27.29 -39.35 1.17
CA ASN A 33 28.13 -40.07 2.12
C ASN A 33 27.31 -40.98 3.06
N THR A 34 26.87 -42.13 2.54
CA THR A 34 26.42 -43.25 3.38
C THR A 34 27.58 -44.05 3.99
N ASN A 35 28.82 -43.67 3.71
CA ASN A 35 30.01 -44.36 4.24
C ASN A 35 30.65 -43.51 5.35
N PHE A 36 30.65 -44.09 6.55
CA PHE A 36 31.11 -43.54 7.85
C PHE A 36 32.63 -43.25 7.97
N ASN A 37 33.36 -43.06 6.88
CA ASN A 37 34.81 -42.85 6.94
C ASN A 37 35.22 -41.53 6.27
N ASP A 38 35.83 -40.68 7.08
CA ASP A 38 36.53 -39.43 6.75
C ASP A 38 35.69 -38.31 6.13
N VAL A 39 34.87 -37.67 6.97
CA VAL A 39 34.39 -36.31 6.72
C VAL A 39 35.59 -35.36 6.82
N SER A 40 36.27 -35.15 5.69
CA SER A 40 37.11 -33.97 5.54
C SER A 40 36.19 -32.74 5.56
N VAL A 41 36.17 -32.06 6.70
CA VAL A 41 35.44 -30.80 6.89
C VAL A 41 36.03 -29.80 5.90
N SER A 42 35.28 -29.43 4.87
CA SER A 42 35.71 -28.40 3.91
C SER A 42 35.76 -27.05 4.62
N THR A 43 36.96 -26.69 5.08
CA THR A 43 37.24 -25.44 5.82
C THR A 43 37.22 -24.20 4.94
N GLU A 44 37.18 -24.35 3.61
CA GLU A 44 37.25 -23.22 2.68
C GLU A 44 35.96 -23.08 1.86
N ILE A 45 35.41 -21.86 1.86
CA ILE A 45 34.28 -21.46 1.02
C ILE A 45 34.73 -21.58 -0.44
N SER A 46 34.40 -22.70 -1.07
CA SER A 46 34.75 -22.96 -2.46
C SER A 46 33.76 -22.28 -3.43
N ILE A 47 34.14 -22.17 -4.70
CA ILE A 47 33.25 -21.72 -5.78
C ILE A 47 32.04 -22.66 -5.90
N GLU A 48 32.19 -23.94 -5.57
CA GLU A 48 31.11 -24.91 -5.55
C GLU A 48 30.11 -24.61 -4.43
N THR A 49 30.58 -24.23 -3.24
CA THR A 49 29.73 -23.78 -2.14
C THR A 49 28.90 -22.56 -2.55
N LEU A 50 29.50 -21.59 -3.26
CA LEU A 50 28.79 -20.42 -3.78
C LEU A 50 27.75 -20.79 -4.86
N LYS A 51 28.07 -21.75 -5.73
CA LYS A 51 27.13 -22.30 -6.72
C LYS A 51 25.95 -22.98 -6.04
N LEU A 52 26.19 -23.79 -5.01
CA LEU A 52 25.14 -24.45 -4.23
C LEU A 52 24.25 -23.44 -3.49
N ILE A 53 24.84 -22.39 -2.90
CA ILE A 53 24.08 -21.31 -2.28
C ILE A 53 23.18 -20.62 -3.32
N PHE A 54 23.71 -20.28 -4.48
CA PHE A 54 22.93 -19.62 -5.54
C PHE A 54 21.81 -20.51 -6.07
N GLN A 55 22.09 -21.81 -6.26
CA GLN A 55 21.09 -22.78 -6.67
C GLN A 55 19.98 -22.95 -5.63
N GLY A 56 20.35 -23.12 -4.36
CA GLY A 56 19.39 -23.21 -3.26
C GLY A 56 18.54 -21.96 -3.10
N PHE A 57 19.09 -20.77 -3.37
CA PHE A 57 18.31 -19.53 -3.43
C PHE A 57 17.28 -19.52 -4.58
N ILE A 58 17.66 -20.00 -5.77
CA ILE A 58 16.74 -20.10 -6.91
C ILE A 58 15.61 -21.08 -6.59
N GLU A 59 15.94 -22.24 -6.03
CA GLU A 59 14.97 -23.29 -5.68
C GLU A 59 14.00 -22.79 -4.60
N ARG A 60 14.50 -22.13 -3.54
CA ARG A 60 13.68 -21.58 -2.46
C ARG A 60 12.67 -20.54 -2.93
N TYR A 61 13.00 -19.73 -3.94
CA TYR A 61 12.14 -18.68 -4.47
C TYR A 61 11.47 -19.04 -5.81
N GLN A 62 11.55 -20.31 -6.24
CA GLN A 62 10.96 -20.80 -7.48
C GLN A 62 9.44 -20.58 -7.54
N TYR A 63 8.79 -20.65 -6.38
CA TYR A 63 7.34 -20.48 -6.16
C TYR A 63 6.96 -19.08 -5.65
N GLY A 64 7.88 -18.11 -5.82
CA GLY A 64 7.67 -16.74 -5.38
C GLY A 64 8.10 -16.47 -3.94
N LEU A 65 7.87 -15.22 -3.53
CA LEU A 65 8.14 -14.75 -2.18
C LEU A 65 6.93 -15.04 -1.29
N GLY A 66 7.16 -15.67 -0.14
CA GLY A 66 6.16 -15.76 0.91
C GLY A 66 5.93 -14.39 1.57
N LEU A 67 4.87 -14.28 2.36
CA LEU A 67 4.53 -13.06 3.07
C LEU A 67 5.61 -12.69 4.09
N VAL A 68 6.09 -13.68 4.85
CA VAL A 68 7.18 -13.51 5.82
C VAL A 68 8.48 -13.10 5.12
N ASP A 69 8.74 -13.63 3.92
CA ASP A 69 9.91 -13.24 3.14
C ASP A 69 9.83 -11.78 2.71
N ILE A 70 8.66 -11.31 2.26
CA ILE A 70 8.41 -9.89 1.91
C ILE A 70 8.60 -8.98 3.13
N GLU A 71 8.01 -9.33 4.28
CA GLU A 71 8.17 -8.55 5.52
C GLU A 71 9.64 -8.43 5.94
N ASN A 72 10.38 -9.54 5.90
CA ASN A 72 11.80 -9.57 6.23
C ASN A 72 12.62 -8.68 5.28
N ILE A 73 12.34 -8.74 3.97
CA ILE A 73 12.99 -7.88 2.98
C ILE A 73 12.70 -6.40 3.26
N LEU A 74 11.45 -6.05 3.61
CA LEU A 74 11.08 -4.67 3.92
C LEU A 74 11.77 -4.15 5.18
N ILE A 75 11.78 -4.95 6.25
CA ILE A 75 12.48 -4.60 7.50
C ILE A 75 13.98 -4.44 7.22
N PHE A 76 14.57 -5.34 6.44
CA PHE A 76 15.97 -5.25 6.06
C PHE A 76 16.27 -3.97 5.26
N ILE A 77 15.49 -3.65 4.23
CA ILE A 77 15.67 -2.44 3.41
C ILE A 77 15.52 -1.17 4.28
N THR A 78 14.51 -1.12 5.14
CA THR A 78 14.29 0.03 6.01
C THR A 78 15.38 0.19 7.07
N PHE A 79 15.94 -0.92 7.57
CA PHE A 79 17.08 -0.92 8.48
C PHE A 79 18.37 -0.45 7.81
N VAL A 80 18.70 -0.99 6.63
CA VAL A 80 19.85 -0.52 5.84
C VAL A 80 19.71 0.98 5.58
N ARG A 81 18.55 1.43 5.12
CA ARG A 81 18.22 2.85 4.91
C ARG A 81 18.46 3.69 6.17
N PHE A 82 18.03 3.21 7.33
CA PHE A 82 18.27 3.88 8.61
C PHE A 82 19.77 4.07 8.88
N LEU A 83 20.60 3.05 8.68
CA LEU A 83 22.06 3.16 8.88
C LEU A 83 22.69 4.24 7.99
N ILE A 84 22.29 4.29 6.73
CA ILE A 84 22.84 5.26 5.76
C ILE A 84 22.43 6.69 6.11
N ILE A 85 21.17 6.90 6.45
CA ILE A 85 20.66 8.22 6.84
C ILE A 85 21.22 8.63 8.20
N ALA A 86 21.45 7.69 9.12
CA ALA A 86 22.06 7.95 10.42
C ALA A 86 23.50 8.45 10.26
N ASN A 87 24.27 7.87 9.32
CA ASN A 87 25.63 8.33 9.01
C ASN A 87 25.66 9.74 8.39
N ARG A 88 24.64 10.09 7.59
CA ARG A 88 24.58 11.40 6.91
C ARG A 88 24.05 12.54 7.78
N TYR A 89 23.16 12.24 8.72
CA TYR A 89 22.47 13.23 9.54
C TYR A 89 22.69 12.96 11.03
N ASN A 90 21.63 12.56 11.74
CA ASN A 90 21.64 12.23 13.16
C ASN A 90 20.70 11.03 13.37
N ILE A 91 21.01 10.17 14.33
CA ILE A 91 20.21 9.00 14.73
C ILE A 91 18.73 9.37 14.94
N LYS A 92 18.43 10.46 15.67
CA LYS A 92 17.03 10.87 15.94
C LYS A 92 16.27 11.19 14.65
N THR A 93 16.84 12.04 13.79
CA THR A 93 16.21 12.44 12.52
C THR A 93 16.11 11.26 11.56
N SER A 94 17.15 10.41 11.51
CA SER A 94 17.15 9.19 10.70
C SER A 94 16.04 8.24 11.11
N PHE A 95 15.87 8.03 12.42
CA PHE A 95 14.80 7.19 12.96
C PHE A 95 13.42 7.67 12.51
N TYR A 96 13.10 8.96 12.68
CA TYR A 96 11.83 9.52 12.21
C TYR A 96 11.63 9.34 10.71
N ILE A 97 12.65 9.61 9.88
CA ILE A 97 12.56 9.46 8.42
C ILE A 97 12.35 7.98 8.01
N SER A 98 12.94 7.05 8.74
CA SER A 98 12.77 5.61 8.52
C SER A 98 11.41 5.09 9.00
N CYS A 99 10.88 5.59 10.12
CA CYS A 99 9.51 5.26 10.54
C CYS A 99 8.47 5.76 9.53
N ILE A 100 8.68 6.95 8.96
CA ILE A 100 7.78 7.52 7.94
C ILE A 100 7.79 6.66 6.66
N SER A 101 8.95 6.15 6.23
CA SER A 101 9.02 5.23 5.08
C SER A 101 8.45 3.85 5.40
N LEU A 102 8.67 3.36 6.62
CA LEU A 102 8.09 2.08 7.05
C LEU A 102 6.57 2.16 7.05
N PHE A 103 5.98 3.25 7.55
CA PHE A 103 4.53 3.46 7.48
C PHE A 103 4.02 3.58 6.03
N ALA A 104 4.74 4.29 5.17
CA ALA A 104 4.39 4.35 3.75
C ALA A 104 4.46 2.95 3.11
N GLY A 105 5.49 2.16 3.42
CA GLY A 105 5.60 0.76 2.99
C GLY A 105 4.47 -0.10 3.53
N PHE A 106 4.07 0.10 4.78
CA PHE A 106 2.93 -0.60 5.37
C PHE A 106 1.63 -0.37 4.60
N LEU A 107 1.36 0.84 4.10
CA LEU A 107 0.19 1.10 3.26
C LEU A 107 0.20 0.28 1.96
N TRP A 108 1.37 0.09 1.35
CA TRP A 108 1.50 -0.75 0.16
C TRP A 108 1.46 -2.23 0.48
N TYR A 109 1.88 -2.61 1.68
CA TYR A 109 1.80 -3.98 2.17
C TYR A 109 0.34 -4.38 2.46
N THR A 110 -0.47 -3.49 3.03
CA THR A 110 -1.92 -3.72 3.14
C THR A 110 -2.56 -3.82 1.77
N HIS A 111 -2.20 -2.94 0.83
CA HIS A 111 -2.68 -3.03 -0.56
C HIS A 111 -2.24 -4.30 -1.28
N LEU A 112 -1.05 -4.82 -0.96
CA LEU A 112 -0.60 -6.14 -1.44
C LEU A 112 -1.53 -7.23 -0.92
N LYS A 113 -1.83 -7.26 0.38
CA LYS A 113 -2.82 -8.20 0.98
C LYS A 113 -4.18 -8.11 0.31
N ASP A 114 -4.64 -6.90 -0.02
CA ASP A 114 -5.93 -6.68 -0.69
C ASP A 114 -6.01 -7.38 -2.07
N LEU A 115 -4.88 -7.61 -2.77
CA LEU A 115 -4.87 -8.32 -4.05
C LEU A 115 -5.47 -9.73 -3.94
N ILE A 116 -5.27 -10.44 -2.82
CA ILE A 116 -5.88 -11.75 -2.61
C ILE A 116 -7.38 -11.62 -2.38
N GLY A 117 -7.81 -10.63 -1.61
CA GLY A 117 -9.23 -10.33 -1.48
C GLY A 117 -9.90 -10.03 -2.83
N TRP A 118 -9.16 -9.45 -3.78
CA TRP A 118 -9.67 -9.06 -5.08
C TRP A 118 -9.53 -10.07 -6.20
N TYR A 119 -8.55 -10.95 -6.17
CA TYR A 119 -8.36 -11.95 -7.23
C TYR A 119 -8.65 -13.37 -6.76
N GLY A 120 -8.63 -13.61 -5.44
CA GLY A 120 -8.83 -14.92 -4.83
C GLY A 120 -7.97 -16.00 -5.49
N ASP A 121 -8.63 -17.08 -5.89
CA ASP A 121 -7.99 -18.24 -6.52
C ASP A 121 -7.31 -17.90 -7.86
N MET A 122 -7.66 -16.78 -8.52
CA MET A 122 -7.01 -16.39 -9.77
C MET A 122 -5.52 -16.08 -9.61
N ILE A 123 -5.05 -15.78 -8.39
CA ILE A 123 -3.62 -15.59 -8.10
C ILE A 123 -2.85 -16.92 -8.20
N SER A 124 -3.51 -18.06 -8.04
CA SER A 124 -2.87 -19.38 -8.12
C SER A 124 -2.37 -19.73 -9.53
N TYR A 125 -2.91 -19.10 -10.58
CA TYR A 125 -2.49 -19.34 -11.97
C TYR A 125 -1.04 -18.89 -12.24
N ASN A 126 -0.43 -18.11 -11.35
CA ASN A 126 0.97 -17.73 -11.47
C ASN A 126 1.84 -18.41 -10.40
N ARG A 127 2.88 -19.11 -10.84
CA ARG A 127 3.88 -19.73 -9.96
C ARG A 127 4.61 -18.73 -9.07
N LEU A 128 4.76 -17.47 -9.47
CA LEU A 128 5.45 -16.45 -8.68
C LEU A 128 4.62 -15.94 -7.49
N THR A 129 3.34 -16.29 -7.42
CA THR A 129 2.42 -15.84 -6.38
C THR A 129 1.82 -17.00 -5.58
N SER A 130 2.17 -18.25 -5.88
CA SER A 130 1.61 -19.41 -5.20
C SER A 130 2.01 -19.45 -3.72
N ARG A 131 3.29 -19.22 -3.40
CA ARG A 131 3.73 -19.20 -1.99
C ARG A 131 3.13 -18.04 -1.20
N TYR A 132 2.95 -16.90 -1.86
CA TYR A 132 2.26 -15.74 -1.29
C TYR A 132 0.79 -16.07 -0.97
N LEU A 133 0.09 -16.77 -1.87
CA LEU A 133 -1.28 -17.23 -1.66
C LEU A 133 -1.38 -18.21 -0.49
N ASP A 134 -0.49 -19.21 -0.42
CA ASP A 134 -0.51 -20.23 0.63
C ASP A 134 -0.35 -19.64 2.04
N ASP A 135 0.62 -18.71 2.20
CA ASP A 135 0.85 -18.01 3.47
C ASP A 135 -0.39 -17.20 3.88
N MET A 136 -1.06 -16.58 2.90
CA MET A 136 -2.22 -15.74 3.16
C MET A 136 -3.49 -16.53 3.46
N LEU A 137 -3.73 -17.64 2.75
CA LEU A 137 -4.79 -18.58 3.10
C LEU A 137 -4.57 -19.08 4.54
N THR A 138 -3.33 -19.42 4.90
CA THR A 138 -2.98 -19.82 6.27
C THR A 138 -3.30 -18.72 7.29
N GLU A 139 -2.97 -17.46 7.00
CA GLU A 139 -3.33 -16.31 7.86
C GLU A 139 -4.85 -16.20 8.02
N THR A 140 -5.62 -16.29 6.93
CA THR A 140 -7.09 -16.21 6.99
C THR A 140 -7.70 -17.34 7.82
N TYR A 141 -7.23 -18.60 7.66
CA TYR A 141 -7.69 -19.71 8.47
C TYR A 141 -7.37 -19.53 9.97
N ILE A 142 -6.21 -18.94 10.29
CA ILE A 142 -5.83 -18.63 11.67
C ILE A 142 -6.72 -17.52 12.24
N GLU A 143 -7.01 -16.48 11.47
CA GLU A 143 -7.91 -15.40 11.86
C GLU A 143 -9.33 -15.90 12.09
N ASP A 144 -9.87 -16.72 11.19
CA ASP A 144 -11.19 -17.33 11.34
C ASP A 144 -11.26 -18.22 12.59
N THR A 145 -10.22 -19.03 12.81
CA THR A 145 -10.09 -19.85 14.03
C THR A 145 -10.01 -18.99 15.29
N LYS A 146 -9.30 -17.85 15.25
CA LYS A 146 -9.25 -16.90 16.36
C LYS A 146 -10.60 -16.24 16.59
N ASN A 147 -11.28 -15.78 15.54
CA ASN A 147 -12.62 -15.21 15.61
C ASN A 147 -13.63 -16.21 16.20
N GLN A 148 -13.49 -17.50 15.90
CA GLN A 148 -14.26 -18.58 16.53
C GLN A 148 -13.87 -18.84 18.00
N LYS A 149 -12.57 -18.77 18.34
CA LYS A 149 -12.08 -18.93 19.73
C LYS A 149 -12.37 -17.70 20.62
N ILE A 150 -12.56 -16.51 20.05
CA ILE A 150 -12.96 -15.27 20.74
C ILE A 150 -14.47 -15.30 21.07
N MET A 151 -14.97 -16.46 21.50
CA MET A 151 -16.32 -16.64 22.04
C MET A 151 -16.32 -16.64 23.59
N TYR A 152 -15.15 -16.61 24.25
CA TYR A 152 -15.05 -16.84 25.71
C TYR A 152 -14.33 -15.77 26.57
N LEU A 153 -13.96 -14.60 26.03
CA LEU A 153 -13.46 -13.48 26.84
C LEU A 153 -14.05 -12.15 26.33
N GLU A 154 -15.34 -11.97 26.61
CA GLU A 154 -16.22 -11.02 25.91
C GLU A 154 -16.09 -9.56 26.36
N PHE A 155 -15.44 -9.23 27.48
CA PHE A 155 -15.46 -7.83 27.99
C PHE A 155 -14.27 -6.96 27.55
N ILE A 156 -13.07 -7.53 27.43
CA ILE A 156 -11.81 -6.74 27.27
C ILE A 156 -11.40 -6.60 25.80
N ASN A 157 -11.84 -7.50 24.93
CA ASN A 157 -11.34 -7.61 23.55
C ASN A 157 -12.38 -7.25 22.48
N GLN A 158 -13.40 -6.47 22.82
CA GLN A 158 -14.42 -6.04 21.87
C GLN A 158 -13.92 -4.90 21.00
N ASN A 159 -14.25 -4.93 19.70
CA ASN A 159 -14.19 -3.76 18.81
C ASN A 159 -14.82 -2.56 19.54
N PRO A 160 -14.27 -1.34 19.46
CA PRO A 160 -14.78 -0.17 20.19
C PRO A 160 -16.29 0.04 20.09
N LEU A 161 -16.93 -0.33 18.97
CA LEU A 161 -18.39 -0.29 18.83
C LEU A 161 -19.10 -1.36 19.67
N ASN A 162 -18.57 -2.58 19.71
CA ASN A 162 -19.09 -3.66 20.55
C ASN A 162 -18.86 -3.34 22.03
N PHE A 163 -17.71 -2.75 22.37
CA PHE A 163 -17.42 -2.27 23.72
C PHE A 163 -18.41 -1.19 24.16
N LEU A 164 -18.73 -0.22 23.29
CA LEU A 164 -19.76 0.78 23.59
C LEU A 164 -21.15 0.15 23.73
N LYS A 165 -21.50 -0.80 22.86
CA LYS A 165 -22.76 -1.55 22.93
C LYS A 165 -22.87 -2.33 24.24
N SER A 166 -21.85 -3.11 24.59
CA SER A 166 -21.83 -3.89 25.84
C SER A 166 -21.84 -2.97 27.05
N SER A 167 -21.09 -1.87 27.02
CA SER A 167 -21.10 -0.86 28.09
C SER A 167 -22.49 -0.25 28.29
N LEU A 168 -23.23 0.06 27.22
CA LEU A 168 -24.61 0.53 27.31
C LEU A 168 -25.56 -0.54 27.85
N VAL A 169 -25.40 -1.80 27.44
CA VAL A 169 -26.20 -2.93 27.94
C VAL A 169 -25.93 -3.18 29.43
N TYR A 170 -24.66 -3.25 29.84
CA TYR A 170 -24.26 -3.45 31.23
C TYR A 170 -24.68 -2.28 32.12
N ALA A 171 -24.57 -1.03 31.65
CA ALA A 171 -25.04 0.14 32.38
C ALA A 171 -26.57 0.13 32.58
N SER A 172 -27.31 -0.54 31.69
CA SER A 172 -28.77 -0.70 31.81
C SER A 172 -29.21 -1.86 32.70
N GLU A 173 -28.30 -2.76 33.10
CA GLU A 173 -28.65 -3.96 33.84
C GLU A 173 -28.59 -3.71 35.36
N ARG A 174 -29.69 -4.01 36.07
CA ARG A 174 -29.78 -3.91 37.53
C ARG A 174 -30.47 -5.16 38.08
N ASN A 175 -29.77 -5.91 38.93
CA ASN A 175 -30.28 -7.13 39.55
C ASN A 175 -30.79 -8.19 38.54
N GLY A 176 -30.14 -8.32 37.38
CA GLY A 176 -30.53 -9.26 36.32
C GLY A 176 -31.68 -8.79 35.42
N TYR A 177 -32.19 -7.57 35.63
CA TYR A 177 -33.21 -6.96 34.78
C TYR A 177 -32.62 -5.79 34.00
N ARG A 178 -32.93 -5.71 32.69
CA ARG A 178 -32.53 -4.58 31.84
C ARG A 178 -33.54 -3.45 31.95
N ILE A 179 -33.06 -2.28 32.36
CA ILE A 179 -33.82 -1.04 32.41
C ILE A 179 -33.89 -0.50 30.99
N ASP A 180 -34.94 -0.87 30.26
CA ASP A 180 -35.28 -0.25 28.98
C ASP A 180 -36.45 0.74 29.15
N PRO A 181 -36.19 2.06 29.02
CA PRO A 181 -37.23 3.09 29.12
C PRO A 181 -38.39 2.90 28.13
N ILE A 182 -38.13 2.29 26.97
CA ILE A 182 -39.17 2.04 25.95
C ILE A 182 -40.10 0.93 26.44
N SER A 183 -39.55 -0.16 26.98
CA SER A 183 -40.34 -1.21 27.62
C SER A 183 -41.18 -0.70 28.81
N MET A 184 -40.64 0.23 29.62
CA MET A 184 -41.35 0.84 30.75
C MET A 184 -42.51 1.72 30.28
N PHE A 185 -42.31 2.50 29.22
CA PHE A 185 -43.37 3.30 28.62
C PHE A 185 -44.51 2.41 28.11
N ILE A 186 -44.17 1.30 27.45
CA ILE A 186 -45.15 0.38 26.87
C ILE A 186 -45.87 -0.44 27.93
N ALA A 187 -45.20 -0.77 29.05
CA ALA A 187 -45.81 -1.43 30.19
C ALA A 187 -46.90 -0.57 30.87
N ASN A 188 -46.73 0.76 30.83
CA ASN A 188 -47.64 1.76 31.41
C ASN A 188 -48.79 2.19 30.46
N LEU A 189 -48.90 1.62 29.26
CA LEU A 189 -50.01 1.92 28.35
C LEU A 189 -51.34 1.30 28.83
N PRO A 190 -52.50 1.92 28.53
CA PRO A 190 -53.81 1.34 28.80
C PRO A 190 -54.00 0.00 28.07
N ASP A 191 -54.73 -0.95 28.68
CA ASP A 191 -54.87 -2.32 28.18
C ASP A 191 -55.42 -2.41 26.75
N THR A 192 -56.22 -1.42 26.33
CA THR A 192 -56.78 -1.30 24.97
C THR A 192 -55.70 -1.13 23.88
N ILE A 193 -54.58 -0.46 24.20
CA ILE A 193 -53.50 -0.15 23.25
C ILE A 193 -52.26 -1.00 23.54
N LYS A 194 -52.14 -1.55 24.74
CA LYS A 194 -50.98 -2.32 25.22
C LYS A 194 -50.62 -3.50 24.32
N VAL A 195 -51.60 -4.22 23.77
CA VAL A 195 -51.38 -5.34 22.84
C VAL A 195 -50.77 -4.86 21.51
N GLN A 196 -51.23 -3.72 20.99
CA GLN A 196 -50.69 -3.16 19.75
C GLN A 196 -49.33 -2.50 19.98
N GLY A 197 -49.15 -1.84 21.13
CA GLY A 197 -47.89 -1.25 21.58
C GLY A 197 -46.80 -2.29 21.81
N SER A 198 -47.11 -3.42 22.43
CA SER A 198 -46.15 -4.52 22.64
C SER A 198 -45.78 -5.22 21.33
N LYS A 199 -46.73 -5.39 20.40
CA LYS A 199 -46.42 -5.89 19.05
C LYS A 199 -45.48 -4.94 18.30
N GLY A 200 -45.72 -3.63 18.40
CA GLY A 200 -44.84 -2.60 17.84
C GLY A 200 -43.45 -2.62 18.47
N TYR A 201 -43.36 -2.72 19.80
CA TYR A 201 -42.12 -2.84 20.55
C TYR A 201 -41.23 -3.99 20.05
N TYR A 202 -41.79 -5.21 20.02
CA TYR A 202 -41.03 -6.38 19.60
C TYR A 202 -40.67 -6.32 18.12
N SER A 203 -41.53 -5.75 17.26
CA SER A 203 -41.20 -5.52 15.86
C SER A 203 -40.02 -4.56 15.67
N ILE A 204 -39.94 -3.51 16.48
CA ILE A 204 -38.84 -2.55 16.44
C ILE A 204 -37.55 -3.21 16.92
N TYR A 205 -37.58 -3.89 18.07
CA TYR A 205 -36.38 -4.47 18.68
C TYR A 205 -35.85 -5.72 17.99
N ASN A 206 -36.72 -6.57 17.44
CA ASN A 206 -36.29 -7.83 16.80
C ASN A 206 -35.97 -7.65 15.31
N ASN A 207 -36.63 -6.71 14.64
CA ASN A 207 -36.48 -6.55 13.18
C ASN A 207 -35.84 -5.20 12.85
N VAL A 208 -36.49 -4.07 13.18
CA VAL A 208 -36.08 -2.74 12.69
C VAL A 208 -34.69 -2.35 13.20
N LEU A 209 -34.44 -2.41 14.51
CA LEU A 209 -33.17 -2.03 15.10
C LEU A 209 -32.01 -2.93 14.65
N PRO A 210 -32.12 -4.27 14.65
CA PRO A 210 -31.07 -5.13 14.13
C PRO A 210 -30.78 -4.89 12.64
N THR A 211 -31.81 -4.74 11.80
CA THR A 211 -31.62 -4.47 10.38
C THR A 211 -30.99 -3.10 10.15
N MET A 212 -31.44 -2.05 10.84
CA MET A 212 -30.82 -0.72 10.78
C MET A 212 -29.38 -0.75 11.28
N TRP A 213 -29.10 -1.47 12.37
CA TRP A 213 -27.74 -1.58 12.92
C TRP A 213 -26.81 -2.33 11.98
N GLN A 214 -27.26 -3.42 11.37
CA GLN A 214 -26.50 -4.16 10.35
C GLN A 214 -26.24 -3.28 9.13
N PHE A 215 -27.25 -2.54 8.66
CA PHE A 215 -27.11 -1.62 7.54
C PHE A 215 -26.11 -0.50 7.85
N VAL A 216 -26.30 0.25 8.94
CA VAL A 216 -25.42 1.36 9.33
C VAL A 216 -24.01 0.85 9.64
N GLY A 217 -23.90 -0.27 10.35
CA GLY A 217 -22.62 -0.91 10.65
C GLY A 217 -21.86 -1.31 9.39
N GLY A 218 -22.53 -1.96 8.44
CA GLY A 218 -21.94 -2.32 7.15
C GLY A 218 -21.50 -1.10 6.34
N GLN A 219 -22.37 -0.08 6.21
CA GLN A 219 -22.03 1.16 5.51
C GLN A 219 -20.88 1.92 6.17
N LEU A 220 -20.82 1.96 7.50
CA LEU A 220 -19.70 2.57 8.22
C LEU A 220 -18.39 1.80 8.00
N GLN A 221 -18.43 0.47 7.97
CA GLN A 221 -17.24 -0.33 7.69
C GLN A 221 -16.71 -0.08 6.27
N GLU A 222 -17.58 0.03 5.28
CA GLU A 222 -17.21 0.34 3.89
C GLU A 222 -16.63 1.76 3.74
N ILE A 223 -17.19 2.74 4.44
CA ILE A 223 -16.80 4.16 4.32
C ILE A 223 -15.63 4.53 5.24
N ALA A 224 -15.38 3.76 6.30
CA ALA A 224 -14.35 4.04 7.31
C ALA A 224 -12.93 4.25 6.73
N PRO A 225 -12.43 3.44 5.78
CA PRO A 225 -11.11 3.67 5.18
C PRO A 225 -11.02 5.03 4.47
N LEU A 226 -12.08 5.43 3.77
CA LEU A 226 -12.14 6.73 3.09
C LEU A 226 -12.23 7.88 4.10
N LEU A 227 -12.99 7.73 5.18
CA LEU A 227 -13.05 8.73 6.26
C LEU A 227 -11.68 8.89 6.93
N MET A 228 -11.00 7.77 7.24
CA MET A 228 -9.65 7.80 7.81
C MET A 228 -8.68 8.53 6.90
N TYR A 229 -8.73 8.29 5.59
CA TYR A 229 -7.97 9.06 4.62
C TYR A 229 -8.30 10.57 4.69
N VAL A 230 -9.59 10.95 4.67
CA VAL A 230 -9.98 12.36 4.71
C VAL A 230 -9.51 13.03 6.00
N PHE A 231 -9.73 12.41 7.16
CA PHE A 231 -9.33 13.00 8.44
C PHE A 231 -7.81 13.11 8.59
N ILE A 232 -7.05 12.07 8.23
CA ILE A 232 -5.59 12.02 8.43
C ILE A 232 -4.86 12.80 7.33
N VAL A 233 -5.16 12.52 6.06
CA VAL A 233 -4.41 13.02 4.91
C VAL A 233 -4.93 14.36 4.41
N ARG A 234 -6.24 14.64 4.50
CA ARG A 234 -6.84 15.87 3.94
C ARG A 234 -7.04 16.97 4.98
N ILE A 235 -7.60 16.66 6.14
CA ILE A 235 -7.87 17.64 7.21
C ILE A 235 -6.60 17.89 8.01
N ASN A 236 -5.97 16.84 8.54
CA ASN A 236 -4.79 16.94 9.41
C ASN A 236 -3.44 16.97 8.65
N LYS A 237 -3.40 17.68 7.51
CA LYS A 237 -2.20 17.81 6.64
C LYS A 237 -0.93 18.29 7.35
N LYS A 238 -1.07 19.00 8.47
CA LYS A 238 0.04 19.50 9.31
C LYS A 238 0.80 18.37 10.00
N TYR A 239 0.10 17.32 10.42
CA TYR A 239 0.65 16.22 11.21
C TYR A 239 1.08 15.04 10.35
N CYS A 240 0.53 14.90 9.13
CA CYS A 240 0.86 13.82 8.22
C CYS A 240 2.00 14.21 7.24
N PRO A 241 3.17 13.54 7.31
CA PRO A 241 4.28 13.74 6.39
C PRO A 241 3.87 13.59 4.93
N TYR A 242 4.49 14.39 4.05
CA TYR A 242 4.17 14.39 2.63
C TYR A 242 4.33 13.00 1.98
N LEU A 243 5.33 12.21 2.38
CA LEU A 243 5.56 10.86 1.85
C LEU A 243 4.32 9.97 2.03
N ILE A 244 3.77 9.96 3.25
CA ILE A 244 2.60 9.17 3.60
C ILE A 244 1.38 9.69 2.83
N ARG A 245 1.16 11.00 2.81
CA ARG A 245 0.04 11.62 2.08
C ARG A 245 0.05 11.27 0.60
N TRP A 246 1.23 11.28 -0.02
CA TRP A 246 1.40 10.99 -1.43
C TRP A 246 1.08 9.53 -1.73
N HIS A 247 1.71 8.57 -1.03
CA HIS A 247 1.49 7.14 -1.29
C HIS A 247 0.05 6.72 -0.97
N TRP A 248 -0.53 7.23 0.12
CA TRP A 248 -1.92 6.94 0.46
C TRP A 248 -2.90 7.50 -0.59
N THR A 249 -2.70 8.74 -1.02
CA THR A 249 -3.56 9.32 -2.08
C THR A 249 -3.37 8.59 -3.41
N TYR A 250 -2.15 8.17 -3.71
CA TYR A 250 -1.87 7.38 -4.91
C TYR A 250 -2.68 6.09 -4.94
N LEU A 251 -2.68 5.32 -3.84
CA LEU A 251 -3.45 4.08 -3.72
C LEU A 251 -4.96 4.30 -3.91
N ILE A 252 -5.51 5.40 -3.38
CA ILE A 252 -6.93 5.74 -3.56
C ILE A 252 -7.24 6.12 -5.01
N VAL A 253 -6.32 6.82 -5.69
CA VAL A 253 -6.52 7.18 -7.10
C VAL A 253 -6.34 5.95 -8.00
N SER A 254 -5.41 5.05 -7.69
CA SER A 254 -5.19 3.83 -8.46
C SER A 254 -6.30 2.81 -8.27
N SER A 255 -6.88 2.70 -7.06
CA SER A 255 -7.97 1.76 -6.78
C SER A 255 -9.21 1.99 -7.64
N LEU A 256 -9.44 3.21 -8.12
CA LEU A 256 -10.51 3.52 -9.10
C LEU A 256 -10.33 2.74 -10.42
N PHE A 257 -9.09 2.59 -10.87
CA PHE A 257 -8.76 1.85 -12.10
C PHE A 257 -8.64 0.35 -11.84
N GLU A 258 -7.98 -0.02 -10.75
CA GLU A 258 -7.81 -1.41 -10.34
C GLU A 258 -9.19 -2.09 -10.19
N GLY A 259 -10.17 -1.40 -9.58
CA GLY A 259 -11.52 -1.93 -9.42
C GLY A 259 -12.22 -2.30 -10.73
N GLU A 260 -12.02 -1.53 -11.81
CA GLU A 260 -12.58 -1.89 -13.12
C GLU A 260 -11.84 -3.07 -13.76
N ILE A 261 -10.51 -3.12 -13.63
CA ILE A 261 -9.70 -4.23 -14.14
C ILE A 261 -10.12 -5.54 -13.43
N ILE A 262 -10.27 -5.51 -12.11
CA ILE A 262 -10.69 -6.65 -11.29
C ILE A 262 -12.08 -7.13 -11.72
N ARG A 263 -13.05 -6.22 -11.93
CA ARG A 263 -14.39 -6.58 -12.42
C ARG A 263 -14.35 -7.32 -13.76
N ILE A 264 -13.52 -6.86 -14.70
CA ILE A 264 -13.36 -7.51 -16.01
C ILE A 264 -12.74 -8.90 -15.82
N MET A 265 -11.71 -9.02 -14.98
CA MET A 265 -11.06 -10.31 -14.71
C MET A 265 -12.02 -11.32 -14.09
N TYR A 266 -12.81 -10.94 -13.09
CA TYR A 266 -13.81 -11.83 -12.51
C TYR A 266 -14.83 -12.32 -13.53
N ARG A 267 -15.35 -11.43 -14.39
CA ARG A 267 -16.31 -11.83 -15.43
C ARG A 267 -15.72 -12.85 -16.39
N LEU A 268 -14.48 -12.63 -16.82
CA LEU A 268 -13.77 -13.56 -17.69
C LEU A 268 -13.50 -14.89 -16.97
N TYR A 269 -13.08 -14.86 -15.70
CA TYR A 269 -12.87 -16.07 -14.90
C TYR A 269 -14.15 -16.87 -14.69
N THR A 270 -15.28 -16.19 -14.43
CA THR A 270 -16.60 -16.83 -14.34
C THR A 270 -16.99 -17.44 -15.69
N TYR A 271 -16.73 -16.76 -16.80
CA TYR A 271 -16.99 -17.31 -18.13
C TYR A 271 -16.13 -18.55 -18.41
N ASP A 272 -14.85 -18.52 -18.06
CA ASP A 272 -13.95 -19.66 -18.17
C ASP A 272 -14.46 -20.87 -17.36
N SER A 273 -14.73 -20.64 -16.08
CA SER A 273 -15.06 -21.71 -15.12
C SER A 273 -16.48 -22.26 -15.27
N MET A 274 -17.46 -21.41 -15.60
CA MET A 274 -18.88 -21.80 -15.63
C MET A 274 -19.40 -22.07 -17.04
N VAL A 275 -18.70 -21.65 -18.10
CA VAL A 275 -19.14 -21.83 -19.49
C VAL A 275 -18.14 -22.65 -20.30
N LEU A 276 -16.87 -22.22 -20.40
CA LEU A 276 -15.90 -22.88 -21.28
C LEU A 276 -15.53 -24.29 -20.80
N ILE A 277 -15.12 -24.41 -19.54
CA ILE A 277 -14.72 -25.71 -18.95
C ILE A 277 -15.88 -26.72 -18.97
N PRO A 278 -17.11 -26.37 -18.51
CA PRO A 278 -18.24 -27.31 -18.54
C PRO A 278 -18.73 -27.65 -19.94
N SER A 279 -18.52 -26.77 -20.93
CA SER A 279 -18.86 -27.04 -22.34
C SER A 279 -17.74 -27.75 -23.11
N GLU A 280 -16.70 -28.24 -22.41
CA GLU A 280 -15.54 -28.94 -22.99
C GLU A 280 -14.76 -28.11 -24.02
N ARG A 281 -14.86 -26.77 -23.99
CA ARG A 281 -14.15 -25.85 -24.88
C ARG A 281 -12.76 -25.50 -24.33
N PHE A 282 -11.93 -26.51 -24.15
CA PHE A 282 -10.64 -26.38 -23.48
C PHE A 282 -9.62 -25.53 -24.24
N ASP A 283 -9.66 -25.52 -25.58
CA ASP A 283 -8.75 -24.70 -26.40
C ASP A 283 -8.91 -23.20 -26.12
N GLU A 284 -10.16 -22.75 -25.95
CA GLU A 284 -10.46 -21.35 -25.63
C GLU A 284 -10.09 -21.01 -24.19
N SER A 285 -10.31 -21.94 -23.26
CA SER A 285 -9.89 -21.80 -21.86
C SER A 285 -8.38 -21.67 -21.73
N ALA A 286 -7.64 -22.50 -22.47
CA ALA A 286 -6.17 -22.48 -22.51
C ALA A 286 -5.60 -21.17 -23.08
N LEU A 287 -6.35 -20.46 -23.94
CA LEU A 287 -5.98 -19.12 -24.41
C LEU A 287 -6.29 -18.01 -23.39
N LEU A 288 -7.34 -18.20 -22.59
CA LEU A 288 -7.81 -17.19 -21.64
C LEU A 288 -7.00 -17.19 -20.33
N GLN A 289 -6.57 -18.35 -19.85
CA GLN A 289 -5.78 -18.49 -18.62
C GLN A 289 -4.45 -17.70 -18.63
N PRO A 290 -3.64 -17.69 -19.71
CA PRO A 290 -2.45 -16.84 -19.81
C PRO A 290 -2.76 -15.34 -19.73
N ILE A 291 -3.94 -14.89 -20.19
CA ILE A 291 -4.35 -13.49 -20.09
C ILE A 291 -4.56 -13.11 -18.63
N PHE A 292 -5.22 -13.97 -17.83
CA PHE A 292 -5.33 -13.79 -16.38
C PHE A 292 -3.96 -13.70 -15.74
N MET A 293 -3.10 -14.68 -16.05
CA MET A 293 -1.75 -14.74 -15.51
C MET A 293 -0.98 -13.45 -15.80
N MET A 294 -0.97 -12.96 -17.05
CA MET A 294 -0.25 -11.75 -17.41
C MET A 294 -0.76 -10.51 -16.68
N ILE A 295 -2.08 -10.31 -16.60
CA ILE A 295 -2.67 -9.13 -15.96
C ILE A 295 -2.42 -9.15 -14.46
N ILE A 296 -2.65 -10.29 -13.80
CA ILE A 296 -2.44 -10.45 -12.36
C ILE A 296 -0.96 -10.30 -12.01
N THR A 297 -0.06 -10.90 -12.80
CA THR A 297 1.39 -10.76 -12.59
C THR A 297 1.84 -9.32 -12.75
N THR A 298 1.33 -8.61 -13.76
CA THR A 298 1.65 -7.20 -13.97
C THR A 298 1.15 -6.35 -12.80
N HIS A 299 -0.07 -6.59 -12.32
CA HIS A 299 -0.62 -5.87 -11.19
C HIS A 299 0.16 -6.15 -9.90
N TYR A 300 0.42 -7.42 -9.58
CA TYR A 300 1.25 -7.83 -8.46
C TYR A 300 2.64 -7.17 -8.50
N PHE A 301 3.30 -7.19 -9.66
CA PHE A 301 4.60 -6.54 -9.85
C PHE A 301 4.54 -5.02 -9.60
N LEU A 302 3.51 -4.33 -10.09
CA LEU A 302 3.32 -2.90 -9.86
C LEU A 302 3.13 -2.57 -8.37
N VAL A 303 2.40 -3.41 -7.64
CA VAL A 303 2.21 -3.25 -6.19
C VAL A 303 3.51 -3.51 -5.44
N CYS A 304 4.27 -4.56 -5.77
CA CYS A 304 5.59 -4.80 -5.21
C CYS A 304 6.57 -3.66 -5.52
N LEU A 305 6.50 -3.06 -6.71
CA LEU A 305 7.30 -1.89 -7.07
C LEU A 305 6.93 -0.68 -6.20
N GLY A 306 5.63 -0.39 -6.04
CA GLY A 306 5.15 0.68 -5.16
C GLY A 306 5.61 0.49 -3.72
N LEU A 307 5.51 -0.74 -3.21
CA LEU A 307 5.98 -1.16 -1.90
C LEU A 307 7.49 -0.92 -1.71
N LEU A 308 8.32 -1.34 -2.68
CA LEU A 308 9.76 -1.12 -2.67
C LEU A 308 10.12 0.37 -2.67
N HIS A 309 9.43 1.16 -3.50
CA HIS A 309 9.62 2.62 -3.55
C HIS A 309 9.27 3.26 -2.21
N ALA A 310 8.13 2.89 -1.62
CA ALA A 310 7.68 3.41 -0.34
C ALA A 310 8.64 3.06 0.81
N ALA A 311 9.10 1.80 0.88
CA ALA A 311 10.09 1.33 1.87
C ALA A 311 11.44 2.07 1.73
N CYS A 312 11.86 2.36 0.49
CA CYS A 312 13.03 3.20 0.22
C CYS A 312 12.79 4.70 0.52
N GLY A 313 11.56 5.11 0.85
CA GLY A 313 11.14 6.50 1.03
C GLY A 313 11.22 7.32 -0.26
N GLN A 314 11.01 6.67 -1.40
CA GLN A 314 10.99 7.24 -2.73
C GLN A 314 9.56 7.41 -3.22
N TYR A 315 9.40 8.20 -4.28
CA TYR A 315 8.16 8.32 -5.02
C TYR A 315 8.37 7.70 -6.40
N PHE A 316 7.29 7.49 -7.14
CA PHE A 316 7.36 7.09 -8.53
C PHE A 316 6.37 7.90 -9.39
N TYR A 317 6.55 7.90 -10.72
CA TYR A 317 5.67 8.63 -11.62
C TYR A 317 5.02 7.69 -12.61
N ILE A 318 3.70 7.61 -12.54
CA ILE A 318 2.85 7.06 -13.58
C ILE A 318 2.01 8.22 -14.11
N PRO A 319 2.06 8.52 -15.43
CA PRO A 319 1.24 9.56 -16.03
C PRO A 319 -0.22 9.40 -15.62
N PHE A 320 -0.97 10.51 -15.57
CA PHE A 320 -2.35 10.56 -15.07
C PHE A 320 -2.50 10.26 -13.56
N LEU A 321 -2.05 9.10 -13.04
CA LEU A 321 -2.19 8.74 -11.63
C LEU A 321 -1.42 9.69 -10.71
N THR A 322 -0.15 9.95 -11.03
CA THR A 322 0.68 10.87 -10.25
C THR A 322 0.18 12.30 -10.34
N GLU A 323 -0.33 12.73 -11.50
CA GLU A 323 -0.85 14.10 -11.67
C GLU A 323 -2.13 14.33 -10.86
N ASN A 324 -3.06 13.38 -10.88
CA ASN A 324 -4.25 13.42 -10.03
C ASN A 324 -3.87 13.38 -8.54
N THR A 325 -2.93 12.51 -8.17
CA THR A 325 -2.40 12.45 -6.79
C THR A 325 -1.89 13.82 -6.32
N GLU A 326 -1.08 14.49 -7.15
CA GLU A 326 -0.51 15.81 -6.88
C GLU A 326 -1.57 16.91 -6.75
N ILE A 327 -2.63 16.88 -7.57
CA ILE A 327 -3.77 17.81 -7.48
C ILE A 327 -4.47 17.67 -6.12
N HIS A 328 -4.64 16.44 -5.61
CA HIS A 328 -5.32 16.21 -4.34
C HIS A 328 -4.44 16.56 -3.12
N ILE A 329 -3.14 16.25 -3.13
CA ILE A 329 -2.30 16.50 -1.95
C ILE A 329 -1.78 17.94 -1.89
N GLY A 330 -1.56 18.58 -3.04
CA GLY A 330 -0.91 19.88 -3.18
C GLY A 330 0.62 19.79 -3.12
N LYS A 331 1.31 20.91 -3.35
CA LYS A 331 2.78 20.92 -3.47
C LYS A 331 3.50 20.51 -2.18
N ARG A 332 4.66 19.87 -2.35
CA ARG A 332 5.53 19.47 -1.25
C ARG A 332 6.12 20.68 -0.51
N PRO A 333 6.12 20.72 0.84
CA PRO A 333 6.62 21.87 1.60
C PRO A 333 8.15 21.96 1.52
N GLN A 334 8.70 23.07 1.01
CA GLN A 334 10.15 23.26 0.85
C GLN A 334 10.90 23.35 2.18
N ASN A 335 10.27 23.91 3.21
CA ASN A 335 10.91 24.22 4.50
C ASN A 335 10.93 23.03 5.47
N SER A 336 10.51 21.85 5.04
CA SER A 336 10.44 20.67 5.88
C SER A 336 11.76 19.88 5.81
N ILE A 337 12.35 19.58 6.98
CA ILE A 337 13.56 18.75 7.10
C ILE A 337 13.31 17.35 6.49
N TYR A 338 12.07 16.86 6.60
CA TYR A 338 11.62 15.58 6.06
C TYR A 338 11.34 15.60 4.54
N SER A 339 11.40 16.78 3.93
CA SER A 339 10.97 17.03 2.56
C SER A 339 12.14 17.18 1.59
N GLY A 340 13.34 17.62 1.96
CA GLY A 340 14.48 17.60 1.01
C GLY A 340 14.27 18.27 -0.37
N GLY A 341 13.22 19.09 -0.55
CA GLY A 341 12.86 19.82 -1.78
C GLY A 341 11.67 19.25 -2.57
N TYR A 342 11.30 19.91 -3.68
CA TYR A 342 10.25 19.43 -4.59
C TYR A 342 10.60 18.08 -5.22
N THR A 343 9.58 17.32 -5.64
CA THR A 343 9.79 16.16 -6.52
C THR A 343 10.24 16.64 -7.91
N ALA A 344 10.89 15.78 -8.70
CA ALA A 344 11.43 16.19 -9.99
C ALA A 344 10.35 16.72 -10.97
N TRP A 345 9.13 16.17 -10.90
CA TRP A 345 7.99 16.65 -11.68
C TRP A 345 7.35 17.93 -11.11
N GLN A 346 7.52 18.21 -9.82
CA GLN A 346 7.12 19.49 -9.21
C GLN A 346 8.12 20.62 -9.53
N ASP A 347 9.42 20.32 -9.55
CA ASP A 347 10.49 21.28 -9.91
C ASP A 347 10.43 21.68 -11.40
N GLY A 348 9.93 20.78 -12.27
CA GLY A 348 9.84 20.99 -13.71
C GLY A 348 8.57 21.68 -14.22
N GLY A 349 7.59 21.98 -13.37
CA GLY A 349 6.18 22.19 -13.77
C GLY A 349 5.92 23.18 -14.93
N SER A 350 6.65 24.30 -15.04
CA SER A 350 6.46 25.22 -16.18
C SER A 350 7.44 24.96 -17.35
N LYS A 351 8.66 24.54 -17.04
CA LYS A 351 9.76 24.35 -18.01
C LYS A 351 9.62 23.04 -18.78
N GLN A 352 9.21 21.96 -18.11
CA GLN A 352 9.01 20.64 -18.71
C GLN A 352 7.75 20.62 -19.57
N ILE A 353 6.66 21.26 -19.12
CA ILE A 353 5.45 21.45 -19.92
C ILE A 353 5.75 22.34 -21.14
N GLU A 354 6.52 23.44 -21.00
CA GLU A 354 6.92 24.27 -22.17
C GLU A 354 7.83 23.48 -23.13
N ILE A 355 8.75 22.64 -22.65
CA ILE A 355 9.60 21.80 -23.52
C ILE A 355 8.76 20.71 -24.24
N MET A 356 7.81 20.08 -23.55
CA MET A 356 6.92 19.06 -24.11
C MET A 356 5.91 19.62 -25.12
N THR A 357 5.49 20.88 -24.95
CA THR A 357 4.50 21.52 -25.83
C THR A 357 5.11 22.29 -27.00
N LYS A 358 6.36 22.76 -26.87
CA LYS A 358 6.98 23.67 -27.85
C LYS A 358 7.88 22.96 -28.84
N ASP A 359 8.60 21.93 -28.39
CA ASP A 359 9.26 20.99 -29.28
C ASP A 359 8.40 19.74 -29.27
N GLN A 360 7.79 19.35 -30.39
CA GLN A 360 7.11 18.04 -30.59
C GLN A 360 8.07 16.84 -30.44
N LYS A 361 9.08 16.94 -29.58
CA LYS A 361 10.10 15.95 -29.33
C LYS A 361 9.63 15.04 -28.21
N SER A 362 9.08 13.91 -28.63
CA SER A 362 9.06 12.59 -27.98
C SER A 362 8.63 12.55 -26.51
N LEU A 363 7.72 11.63 -26.18
CA LEU A 363 7.49 11.11 -24.83
C LEU A 363 8.83 10.86 -24.11
N LYS A 364 9.37 11.87 -23.42
CA LYS A 364 10.50 11.68 -22.52
C LYS A 364 9.90 10.98 -21.33
N PHE A 365 10.13 9.67 -21.27
CA PHE A 365 9.76 8.89 -20.09
C PHE A 365 10.25 9.66 -18.87
N PRO A 366 9.34 10.05 -17.98
CA PRO A 366 9.75 10.60 -16.69
C PRO A 366 10.67 9.56 -16.07
N ARG A 367 11.67 10.00 -15.29
CA ARG A 367 12.53 9.06 -14.55
C ARG A 367 11.62 8.06 -13.84
N LEU A 368 12.04 6.81 -13.62
CA LEU A 368 11.24 5.87 -12.83
C LEU A 368 11.82 5.70 -11.41
N TRP A 369 12.99 6.29 -11.14
CA TRP A 369 13.72 6.14 -9.89
C TRP A 369 14.28 7.49 -9.41
N TRP A 370 14.03 7.84 -8.14
CA TRP A 370 14.42 9.15 -7.58
C TRP A 370 15.15 9.08 -6.24
N GLY A 371 15.62 7.90 -5.83
CA GLY A 371 16.40 7.74 -4.61
C GLY A 371 17.89 7.51 -4.82
N TRP A 372 18.41 6.52 -4.10
CA TRP A 372 19.83 6.26 -3.82
C TRP A 372 20.79 6.32 -5.03
N LEU A 373 20.30 5.95 -6.21
CA LEU A 373 21.06 5.87 -7.47
C LEU A 373 20.80 7.06 -8.42
N GLY A 374 19.84 7.92 -8.09
CA GLY A 374 19.46 9.07 -8.90
C GLY A 374 20.41 10.25 -8.71
N LYS A 375 21.39 10.43 -9.60
CA LYS A 375 22.15 11.70 -9.67
C LYS A 375 21.20 12.87 -9.96
N ARG A 376 21.26 13.93 -9.15
CA ARG A 376 20.60 15.24 -9.39
C ARG A 376 21.23 15.94 -10.60
N SER A 377 20.91 15.47 -11.81
CA SER A 377 21.50 16.00 -13.04
C SER A 377 20.85 17.32 -13.50
N TYR A 378 19.62 17.60 -13.05
CA TYR A 378 18.87 18.82 -13.43
C TYR A 378 19.49 20.14 -12.90
N LEU A 379 20.20 20.11 -11.77
CA LEU A 379 20.90 21.28 -11.25
C LEU A 379 22.07 21.72 -12.13
N ASN A 380 22.57 20.84 -13.01
CA ASN A 380 23.72 21.12 -13.87
C ASN A 380 23.36 21.60 -15.29
N SER A 381 22.11 21.46 -15.77
CA SER A 381 21.82 21.64 -17.21
C SER A 381 21.23 23.00 -17.64
N MET A 382 21.03 23.94 -16.72
CA MET A 382 20.92 25.39 -16.97
C MET A 382 20.67 26.06 -15.62
N ASN A 383 21.50 27.03 -15.24
CA ASN A 383 21.35 27.78 -13.98
C ASN A 383 19.89 28.22 -13.80
N GLU A 384 19.23 27.73 -12.76
CA GLU A 384 17.82 28.04 -12.44
C GLU A 384 17.58 29.56 -12.35
N SER A 385 18.64 30.31 -12.01
CA SER A 385 18.69 31.77 -12.04
C SER A 385 18.46 32.36 -13.43
N GLU A 386 18.96 31.75 -14.50
CA GLU A 386 18.74 32.21 -15.88
C GLU A 386 17.31 31.96 -16.34
N TYR A 387 16.72 30.82 -15.97
CA TYR A 387 15.32 30.54 -16.28
C TYR A 387 14.38 31.54 -15.60
N ARG A 388 14.57 31.78 -14.30
CA ARG A 388 13.78 32.78 -13.54
C ARG A 388 13.94 34.19 -14.12
N LYS A 389 15.15 34.59 -14.54
CA LYS A 389 15.39 35.86 -15.24
C LYS A 389 14.60 35.96 -16.56
N ARG A 390 14.57 34.89 -17.35
CA ARG A 390 13.80 34.84 -18.60
C ARG A 390 12.29 34.94 -18.36
N GLU A 391 11.77 34.24 -17.35
CA GLU A 391 10.35 34.28 -16.98
C GLU A 391 9.92 35.68 -16.51
N GLN A 392 10.71 36.30 -15.62
CA GLN A 392 10.48 37.68 -15.18
C GLN A 392 10.49 38.68 -16.35
N SER A 393 11.41 38.49 -17.31
CA SER A 393 11.47 39.35 -18.51
C SER A 393 10.22 39.20 -19.40
N ARG A 394 9.68 37.97 -19.53
CA ARG A 394 8.43 37.69 -20.25
C ARG A 394 7.22 38.34 -19.57
N LEU A 395 7.13 38.25 -18.25
CA LEU A 395 6.07 38.89 -17.47
C LEU A 395 6.12 40.42 -17.58
N LYS A 396 7.33 41.01 -17.51
CA LYS A 396 7.54 42.46 -17.71
C LYS A 396 7.09 42.89 -19.11
N LYS A 397 7.44 42.13 -20.15
CA LYS A 397 6.99 42.37 -21.54
C LYS A 397 5.46 42.27 -21.69
N LYS A 398 4.81 41.29 -21.04
CA LYS A 398 3.34 41.17 -21.04
C LYS A 398 2.67 42.35 -20.34
N ARG A 399 3.17 42.79 -19.19
CA ARG A 399 2.68 43.99 -18.48
C ARG A 399 2.82 45.25 -19.34
N ILE A 400 3.96 45.45 -19.99
CA ILE A 400 4.18 46.59 -20.90
C ILE A 400 3.22 46.55 -22.10
N LYS A 401 2.99 45.37 -22.70
CA LYS A 401 2.00 45.21 -23.77
C LYS A 401 0.58 45.52 -23.31
N GLY A 402 0.18 45.05 -22.12
CA GLY A 402 -1.11 45.36 -21.53
C GLY A 402 -1.30 46.86 -21.26
N TRP A 403 -0.27 47.50 -20.72
CA TRP A 403 -0.28 48.95 -20.45
C TRP A 403 -0.34 49.77 -21.75
N LYS A 404 0.44 49.41 -22.78
CA LYS A 404 0.34 50.04 -24.11
C LYS A 404 -1.04 49.86 -24.75
N LYS A 405 -1.72 48.73 -24.51
CA LYS A 405 -3.08 48.49 -24.99
C LYS A 405 -4.10 49.39 -24.27
N LEU A 406 -3.97 49.55 -22.95
CA LEU A 406 -4.77 50.47 -22.15
C LEU A 406 -4.58 51.93 -22.59
N VAL A 407 -3.33 52.39 -22.75
CA VAL A 407 -3.03 53.74 -23.24
C VAL A 407 -3.63 53.98 -24.63
N ARG A 408 -3.58 52.99 -25.53
CA ARG A 408 -4.23 53.07 -26.85
C ARG A 408 -5.75 53.17 -26.76
N GLN A 409 -6.38 52.45 -25.82
CA GLN A 409 -7.82 52.54 -25.59
C GLN A 409 -8.21 53.90 -25.00
N PHE A 410 -7.43 54.40 -24.05
CA PHE A 410 -7.64 55.71 -23.42
C PHE A 410 -7.50 56.85 -24.43
N LYS A 411 -6.48 56.80 -25.30
CA LYS A 411 -6.28 57.79 -26.37
C LYS A 411 -7.42 57.77 -27.40
N LYS A 412 -7.96 56.59 -27.71
CA LYS A 412 -9.14 56.43 -28.59
C LYS A 412 -10.43 56.95 -27.94
N TRP A 413 -10.53 56.89 -26.62
CA TRP A 413 -11.68 57.40 -25.87
C TRP A 413 -11.66 58.93 -25.80
N ILE A 414 -10.50 59.55 -25.53
CA ILE A 414 -10.34 61.01 -25.50
C ILE A 414 -10.55 61.63 -26.89
N LEU A 415 -10.06 61.00 -27.97
CA LEU A 415 -10.22 61.51 -29.34
C LEU A 415 -11.62 61.25 -29.96
N ARG A 416 -12.54 60.66 -29.20
CA ARG A 416 -13.95 60.46 -29.58
C ARG A 416 -14.92 61.36 -28.80
N SER A 417 -14.40 62.19 -27.89
CA SER A 417 -15.06 63.40 -27.38
C SER A 417 -14.56 64.60 -28.18
#